data_AF-A0A936WVY8-F1
#
_entry.id   AF-A0A936WVY8-F1
#
_cell.length_a   1.000
_cell.length_b   1.000
_cell.length_c   1.000
_cell.angle_alpha   90.00
_cell.angle_beta   90.00
_cell.angle_gamma   90.00
#
_symmetry.space_group_name_H-M   'P 1'
#
loop_
_entity.id
_entity.type
_entity.pdbx_description
1 polymer ?
#
loop_
_entity_poly.entity_id
_entity_poly.type
_entity_poly.pdbx_seq_one_letter_code
_entity_poly.pdbx_strand_id
1 'polypeptide(L)'
;MSTKSIPILARRIFWDVDFDKLDYDGKASFIIERVFERGDVQDIRNCRRYYGDEHVVDALLNAKFLPLATLHFVSAIFDKPLEEFRCYILRRSNRTHLPY
;
A
#
# COMPACT_ATOMS: atom_id res chain seq x y z
N MET A 1 -25.13 -9.26 -0.53
CA MET A 1 -23.87 -9.30 0.26
C MET A 1 -22.85 -10.04 -0.57
N SER A 2 -21.90 -9.33 -1.20
CA SER A 2 -20.93 -9.96 -2.09
C SER A 2 -19.93 -10.74 -1.24
N THR A 3 -19.85 -12.07 -1.42
CA THR A 3 -18.87 -12.94 -0.78
C THR A 3 -17.47 -12.54 -1.22
N LYS A 4 -16.79 -11.70 -0.43
CA LYS A 4 -15.38 -11.37 -0.64
C LYS A 4 -14.53 -12.62 -0.38
N SER A 5 -13.91 -13.17 -1.43
CA SER A 5 -12.95 -14.26 -1.32
C SER A 5 -11.63 -13.72 -0.77
N ILE A 6 -11.15 -14.25 0.36
CA ILE A 6 -9.88 -13.86 1.01
C ILE A 6 -8.76 -13.78 -0.05
N PRO A 7 -7.97 -12.69 -0.10
CA PRO A 7 -6.94 -12.55 -1.12
C PRO A 7 -5.80 -13.54 -0.84
N ILE A 8 -5.31 -14.16 -1.91
CA ILE A 8 -4.12 -15.01 -1.83
C ILE A 8 -2.91 -14.07 -1.83
N LEU A 9 -2.28 -13.91 -0.66
CA LEU A 9 -1.08 -13.09 -0.48
C LEU A 9 0.07 -13.96 0.03
N ALA A 10 1.28 -13.69 -0.46
CA ALA A 10 2.45 -14.41 0.01
C ALA A 10 2.80 -14.06 1.47
N ARG A 11 2.99 -15.08 2.32
CA ARG A 11 3.36 -14.91 3.74
C ARG A 11 4.60 -14.05 3.95
N ARG A 12 5.56 -14.09 3.01
CA ARG A 12 6.82 -13.31 3.05
C ARG A 12 6.61 -11.79 3.16
N ILE A 13 5.47 -11.28 2.67
CA ILE A 13 5.13 -9.83 2.72
C ILE A 13 5.00 -9.36 4.17
N PHE A 14 4.51 -10.27 5.02
CA PHE A 14 4.11 -10.05 6.40
C PHE A 14 5.09 -10.69 7.39
N TRP A 15 6.38 -10.77 7.06
CA TRP A 15 7.38 -11.48 7.87
C TRP A 15 7.48 -10.98 9.32
N ASP A 16 7.07 -9.74 9.58
CA ASP A 16 7.10 -9.07 10.88
C ASP A 16 5.76 -9.13 11.65
N VAL A 17 4.74 -9.82 11.13
CA VAL A 17 3.44 -9.98 11.80
C VAL A 17 2.93 -11.42 11.74
N ASP A 18 2.06 -11.77 12.68
CA ASP A 18 1.39 -13.06 12.72
C ASP A 18 0.37 -13.16 11.57
N PHE A 19 0.75 -13.87 10.49
CA PHE A 19 -0.04 -13.98 9.26
C PHE A 19 -1.41 -14.62 9.51
N ASP A 20 -1.52 -15.55 10.45
CA ASP A 20 -2.77 -16.28 10.69
C ASP A 20 -3.79 -15.43 11.48
N LYS A 21 -3.36 -14.29 12.05
CA LYS A 21 -4.20 -13.32 12.77
C LYS A 21 -4.38 -12.01 11.99
N LEU A 22 -4.12 -12.01 10.69
CA LEU A 22 -4.30 -10.83 9.85
C LEU A 22 -5.79 -10.48 9.76
N ASP A 23 -6.13 -9.26 10.15
CA ASP A 23 -7.47 -8.72 9.97
C ASP A 23 -7.54 -7.98 8.63
N TYR A 24 -8.07 -8.68 7.61
CA TYR A 24 -8.17 -8.16 6.25
C TYR A 24 -9.07 -6.93 6.15
N ASP A 25 -10.13 -6.85 6.96
CA ASP A 25 -11.09 -5.76 6.87
C ASP A 25 -10.73 -4.61 7.83
N GLY A 26 -10.39 -4.93 9.09
CA GLY A 26 -10.05 -3.92 10.11
C GLY A 26 -8.66 -3.30 9.94
N LYS A 27 -7.76 -3.93 9.16
CA LYS A 27 -6.41 -3.42 8.87
C LYS A 27 -6.10 -3.32 7.38
N ALA A 28 -7.12 -3.05 6.56
CA ALA A 28 -6.98 -2.96 5.10
C ALA A 28 -5.81 -2.06 4.65
N SER A 29 -5.70 -0.83 5.18
CA SER A 29 -4.61 0.10 4.80
C SER A 29 -3.22 -0.48 5.06
N PHE A 30 -3.01 -1.12 6.22
CA PHE A 30 -1.75 -1.76 6.56
C PHE A 30 -1.39 -2.88 5.56
N ILE A 31 -2.38 -3.69 5.19
CA ILE A 31 -2.18 -4.81 4.26
C ILE A 31 -1.86 -4.29 2.87
N ILE A 32 -2.61 -3.29 2.40
CA ILE A 32 -2.40 -2.65 1.09
C ILE A 32 -0.99 -2.05 1.03
N GLU A 33 -0.61 -1.25 2.04
CA GLU A 33 0.73 -0.66 2.11
C GLU A 33 1.83 -1.72 2.01
N ARG A 34 1.73 -2.83 2.76
CA ARG A 34 2.73 -3.91 2.73
C ARG A 34 2.77 -4.67 1.41
N VAL A 35 1.62 -4.91 0.78
CA VAL A 35 1.55 -5.56 -0.53
C VAL A 35 2.25 -4.71 -1.59
N PHE A 36 2.04 -3.39 -1.60
CA PHE A 36 2.71 -2.51 -2.55
C PHE A 36 4.20 -2.28 -2.22
N GLU A 37 4.60 -2.42 -0.97
CA GLU A 37 6.00 -2.28 -0.55
C GLU A 37 6.83 -3.53 -0.89
N ARG A 38 6.28 -4.73 -0.67
CA ARG A 38 7.06 -5.99 -0.67
C ARG A 38 6.47 -7.10 -1.54
N GLY A 39 5.23 -6.95 -1.99
CA GLY A 39 4.54 -7.93 -2.81
C GLY A 39 5.00 -7.91 -4.26
N ASP A 40 4.69 -8.98 -4.98
CA ASP A 40 4.87 -9.05 -6.42
C ASP A 40 3.61 -8.61 -7.18
N VAL A 41 3.67 -8.68 -8.51
CA VAL A 41 2.56 -8.29 -9.39
C VAL A 41 1.29 -9.10 -9.12
N GLN A 42 1.41 -10.38 -8.75
CA GLN A 42 0.24 -11.23 -8.45
C GLN A 42 -0.37 -10.85 -7.11
N ASP A 43 0.44 -10.59 -6.09
CA ASP A 43 -0.03 -10.11 -4.79
C ASP A 43 -0.79 -8.78 -4.94
N ILE A 44 -0.23 -7.83 -5.72
CA ILE A 44 -0.86 -6.55 -6.01
C ILE A 44 -2.21 -6.74 -6.74
N ARG A 45 -2.26 -7.64 -7.73
CA ARG A 45 -3.50 -7.95 -8.47
C ARG A 45 -4.56 -8.54 -7.55
N ASN A 46 -4.18 -9.46 -6.67
CA ASN A 46 -5.09 -10.09 -5.71
C ASN A 46 -5.60 -9.07 -4.67
N CYS A 47 -4.73 -8.20 -4.19
CA CYS A 47 -5.07 -7.09 -3.30
C CYS A 47 -6.11 -6.16 -3.95
N ARG A 48 -5.86 -5.70 -5.19
CA ARG A 48 -6.80 -4.88 -5.97
C ARG A 48 -8.14 -5.56 -6.20
N ARG A 49 -8.15 -6.86 -6.50
CA ARG A 49 -9.38 -7.64 -6.69
C ARG A 49 -10.21 -7.76 -5.40
N TYR A 50 -9.57 -7.84 -4.24
CA TYR A 50 -10.24 -8.01 -2.96
C TYR A 50 -10.78 -6.69 -2.38
N TYR A 51 -9.94 -5.65 -2.36
CA TYR A 51 -10.28 -4.35 -1.77
C TYR A 51 -11.01 -3.42 -2.74
N GLY A 52 -10.79 -3.60 -4.04
CA GLY A 52 -11.22 -2.66 -5.06
C GLY A 52 -10.22 -1.51 -5.24
N ASP A 53 -10.11 -1.01 -6.47
CA ASP A 53 -9.12 0.02 -6.82
C ASP A 53 -9.34 1.32 -6.05
N GLU A 54 -10.59 1.74 -5.85
CA GLU A 54 -10.90 2.95 -5.09
C GLU A 54 -10.38 2.89 -3.65
N HIS A 55 -10.58 1.75 -2.98
CA HIS A 55 -10.14 1.57 -1.60
C HIS A 55 -8.61 1.44 -1.50
N VAL A 56 -7.98 0.79 -2.49
CA VAL A 56 -6.53 0.70 -2.60
C VAL A 56 -5.90 2.07 -2.79
N VAL A 57 -6.44 2.88 -3.71
CA VAL A 57 -5.97 4.24 -3.96
C VAL A 57 -6.11 5.10 -2.71
N ASP A 58 -7.27 5.07 -2.05
CA ASP A 58 -7.49 5.84 -0.82
C ASP A 58 -6.49 5.46 0.29
N ALA A 59 -6.24 4.16 0.48
CA ALA A 59 -5.23 3.70 1.43
C ALA A 59 -3.82 4.20 1.08
N LEU A 60 -3.43 4.15 -0.19
CA LEU A 60 -2.09 4.57 -0.64
C LEU A 60 -1.90 6.09 -0.62
N LEU A 61 -2.94 6.87 -0.92
CA LEU A 61 -2.92 8.34 -0.82
C LEU A 61 -2.75 8.80 0.64
N ASN A 62 -3.40 8.10 1.56
CA ASN A 62 -3.36 8.42 2.99
C ASN A 62 -2.18 7.79 3.75
N ALA A 63 -1.39 6.93 3.08
CA ALA A 63 -0.24 6.26 3.67
C ALA A 63 0.74 7.27 4.27
N LYS A 64 1.22 6.97 5.49
CA LYS A 64 2.16 7.84 6.20
C LYS A 64 3.56 7.77 5.60
N PHE A 65 3.92 6.62 5.06
CA PHE A 65 5.23 6.37 4.47
C PHE A 65 5.09 5.39 3.31
N LEU A 66 5.73 5.72 2.19
CA LEU A 66 5.99 4.80 1.09
C LEU A 66 7.45 5.00 0.62
N PRO A 67 8.17 3.92 0.29
CA PRO A 67 9.45 4.03 -0.41
C PRO A 67 9.27 4.84 -1.70
N LEU A 68 10.29 5.63 -2.09
CA LEU A 68 10.19 6.50 -3.26
C LEU A 68 9.91 5.71 -4.55
N ALA A 69 10.52 4.53 -4.71
CA ALA A 69 10.25 3.63 -5.83
C ALA A 69 8.78 3.18 -5.86
N THR A 70 8.24 2.73 -4.72
CA THR A 70 6.83 2.34 -4.59
C THR A 70 5.90 3.52 -4.88
N LEU A 71 6.22 4.72 -4.39
CA LEU A 71 5.42 5.92 -4.64
C LEU A 71 5.31 6.23 -6.15
N HIS A 72 6.42 6.24 -6.88
CA HIS A 72 6.41 6.45 -8.33
C HIS A 72 5.64 5.34 -9.07
N PHE A 73 5.80 4.10 -8.62
CA PHE A 73 5.08 2.96 -9.17
C PHE A 73 3.56 3.09 -9.00
N VAL A 74 3.11 3.45 -7.80
CA VAL A 74 1.68 3.66 -7.49
C VAL A 74 1.13 4.85 -8.26
N SER A 75 1.87 5.97 -8.32
CA SER A 75 1.53 7.14 -9.12
C SER A 75 1.32 6.77 -10.60
N ALA A 76 2.21 5.96 -11.17
CA ALA A 76 2.10 5.50 -12.56
C ALA A 76 0.94 4.53 -12.79
N ILE A 77 0.63 3.64 -11.83
CA ILE A 77 -0.46 2.66 -11.96
C ILE A 77 -1.84 3.31 -11.91
N PHE A 78 -2.02 4.28 -11.01
CA PHE A 78 -3.33 4.88 -10.74
C PHE A 78 -3.50 6.25 -11.39
N ASP A 79 -2.54 6.69 -12.19
CA ASP A 79 -2.52 8.01 -12.85
C ASP A 79 -2.78 9.14 -11.84
N LYS A 80 -2.02 9.12 -10.75
CA LYS A 80 -2.13 10.07 -9.64
C LYS A 80 -0.86 10.91 -9.50
N PRO A 81 -0.95 12.24 -9.47
CA PRO A 81 0.22 13.10 -9.24
C PRO A 81 0.80 12.85 -7.84
N LEU A 82 2.12 13.00 -7.71
CA LEU A 82 2.84 12.74 -6.44
C LEU A 82 2.34 13.65 -5.30
N GLU A 83 1.86 14.83 -5.66
CA GLU A 83 1.31 15.84 -4.76
C GLU A 83 0.03 15.41 -4.06
N GLU A 84 -0.69 14.40 -4.57
CA GLU A 84 -1.86 13.85 -3.88
C GLU A 84 -1.47 12.91 -2.73
N PHE A 85 -0.25 12.39 -2.71
CA PHE A 85 0.18 11.43 -1.69
C PHE A 85 0.63 12.13 -0.41
N ARG A 86 -0.01 11.81 0.71
CA ARG A 86 0.32 12.35 2.03
C ARG A 86 1.79 12.16 2.39
N CYS A 87 2.35 10.98 2.15
CA CYS A 87 3.75 10.69 2.44
C CYS A 87 4.72 11.55 1.61
N TYR A 88 4.35 11.94 0.39
CA TYR A 88 5.16 12.81 -0.46
C TYR A 88 5.15 14.25 0.06
N ILE A 89 3.97 14.78 0.41
CA ILE A 89 3.83 16.10 1.04
C ILE A 89 4.67 16.17 2.32
N LEU A 90 4.55 15.16 3.20
CA LEU A 90 5.32 15.09 4.44
C LEU A 90 6.84 15.05 4.19
N ARG A 91 7.29 14.25 3.23
CA ARG A 91 8.71 14.18 2.84
C ARG A 91 9.22 15.53 2.30
N ARG A 92 8.39 16.25 1.54
CA ARG A 92 8.73 17.58 1.00
C ARG A 92 8.75 18.67 2.07
N SER A 93 7.84 18.63 3.03
CA SER A 93 7.79 19.60 4.14
C SER A 93 8.93 19.37 5.14
N ASN A 94 9.30 18.12 5.38
CA ASN A 94 10.42 17.74 6.23
C ASN A 94 11.74 17.73 5.45
N ARG A 95 12.13 18.87 4.85
CA ARG A 95 13.50 19.05 4.31
C ARG A 95 14.50 19.14 5.48
N THR A 96 14.61 18.10 6.30
CA THR A 96 15.77 17.94 7.16
C THR A 96 16.98 17.88 6.24
N HIS A 97 17.83 18.90 6.38
CA HIS A 97 19.15 19.02 5.77
C HIS A 97 19.81 17.65 5.85
N LEU A 98 20.01 16.96 4.72
CA LEU A 98 20.63 15.64 4.70
C LEU A 98 22.03 15.76 5.33
N PRO A 99 22.31 15.24 6.54
CA PRO A 99 23.66 15.09 7.01
C PRO A 99 24.06 13.68 6.60
N TYR A 100 24.56 13.54 5.38
CA TYR A 100 25.44 12.39 5.09
C TYR A 100 26.83 12.75 5.57
#